data_AF-A0A8S3AAT6-F1
#
_entry.id   AF-A0A8S3AAT6-F1
#
_cell.length_a   1.000
_cell.length_b   1.000
_cell.length_c   1.000
_cell.angle_alpha   90.00
_cell.angle_beta   90.00
_cell.angle_gamma   90.00
#
_symmetry.space_group_name_H-M   'P 1'
#
loop_
_entity.id
_entity.type
_entity.pdbx_description
1 polymer ?
#
loop_
_entity_poly.entity_id
_entity_poly.type
_entity_poly.pdbx_seq_one_letter_code
_entity_poly.pdbx_strand_id
1 'polypeptide(L)' 'MIEYNLALPNGFGTFLEQLVLHYQLPVQLNCIVTRIDASSSDSIVRLSIRDGRTLQCKYVLITIPLGCLKARSI' A
#
# COMPACT_ATOMS: atom_id res chain seq x y z
N MET A 1 -0.05 11.20 39.25
CA MET A 1 0.40 11.09 37.85
C MET A 1 -0.84 10.89 37.01
N ILE A 2 -1.14 11.80 36.09
CA ILE A 2 -2.28 11.63 35.18
C ILE A 2 -1.76 10.78 34.01
N GLU A 3 -2.21 9.52 33.94
CA GLU A 3 -1.95 8.68 32.77
C GLU A 3 -2.80 9.21 31.61
N TYR A 4 -2.14 9.70 30.56
CA TYR A 4 -2.81 10.00 29.30
C TYR A 4 -3.07 8.68 28.59
N ASN A 5 -4.36 8.33 28.47
CA ASN A 5 -4.75 7.22 27.62
C ASN A 5 -4.54 7.63 26.15
N LEU A 6 -3.44 7.16 25.56
CA LEU A 6 -3.11 7.40 24.14
C LEU A 6 -3.92 6.52 23.19
N ALA A 7 -4.81 5.67 23.70
CA ALA A 7 -5.70 4.89 22.85
C ALA A 7 -6.70 5.84 22.17
N LEU A 8 -6.78 5.72 20.85
CA LEU A 8 -7.84 6.38 20.11
C LEU A 8 -9.17 5.66 20.40
N PRO A 9 -10.23 6.36 20.82
CA PRO A 9 -11.55 5.78 20.86
C PRO A 9 -11.92 5.26 19.47
N ASN A 10 -12.40 4.02 19.40
CA ASN A 10 -12.72 3.28 18.15
C ASN A 10 -11.52 2.82 17.30
N GLY A 11 -10.29 2.92 17.83
CA GLY A 11 -9.08 2.33 17.23
C GLY A 11 -8.55 3.03 15.97
N PHE A 12 -7.29 2.74 15.62
CA PHE A 12 -6.62 3.34 14.46
C PHE A 12 -7.23 2.94 13.10
N GLY A 13 -7.93 1.79 13.03
CA GLY A 13 -8.61 1.36 11.80
C GLY A 13 -9.67 2.35 11.34
N THR A 14 -10.54 2.79 12.26
CA THR A 14 -11.58 3.79 12.00
C THR A 14 -11.00 5.10 11.50
N PHE A 15 -9.86 5.53 12.06
CA PHE A 15 -9.18 6.75 11.62
C PHE A 15 -8.67 6.64 10.17
N LEU A 16 -8.08 5.50 9.80
CA LEU A 16 -7.62 5.26 8.43
C LEU A 16 -8.79 5.21 7.43
N GLU A 17 -9.90 4.58 7.80
CA GLU A 17 -11.12 4.56 6.99
C GLU A 17 -11.66 5.97 6.75
N GLN A 18 -11.71 6.79 7.80
CA GLN A 18 -12.14 8.19 7.68
C GLN A 18 -11.22 9.01 6.77
N LEU A 19 -9.90 8.80 6.84
CA LEU A 19 -8.95 9.45 5.92
C LEU A 19 -9.22 9.09 4.46
N VAL A 20 -9.41 7.80 4.18
CA VAL A 20 -9.70 7.31 2.82
C VAL A 20 -11.00 7.92 2.29
N LEU A 21 -12.05 7.95 3.10
CA LEU A 21 -13.35 8.51 2.73
C LEU A 21 -13.31 10.03 2.57
N HIS A 22 -12.70 10.75 3.51
CA HIS A 22 -12.65 12.20 3.52
C HIS A 22 -11.92 12.76 2.29
N TYR A 23 -10.81 12.14 1.89
CA TYR A 23 -10.02 12.55 0.73
C TYR A 23 -10.38 11.81 -0.57
N GLN A 24 -11.41 10.95 -0.54
CA GLN A 24 -11.85 10.14 -1.68
C GLN A 24 -10.68 9.38 -2.35
N LEU A 25 -9.80 8.80 -1.53
CA LEU A 25 -8.61 8.15 -2.03
C LEU A 25 -8.99 6.89 -2.84
N PRO A 26 -8.43 6.68 -4.05
CA PRO A 26 -8.74 5.52 -4.88
C PRO A 26 -8.05 4.27 -4.36
N VAL A 27 -8.57 3.71 -3.26
CA VAL A 27 -8.02 2.51 -2.62
C VAL A 27 -8.64 1.27 -3.25
N GLN A 28 -7.78 0.37 -3.72
CA GLN A 28 -8.20 -0.94 -4.24
C GLN A 28 -7.73 -2.06 -3.31
N LEU A 29 -8.69 -2.66 -2.59
CA LEU A 29 -8.43 -3.83 -1.76
C LEU A 29 -8.25 -5.09 -2.62
N ASN A 30 -7.70 -6.15 -2.03
CA ASN A 30 -7.43 -7.43 -2.71
C ASN A 30 -6.54 -7.30 -3.96
N CYS A 31 -5.70 -6.26 -4.01
CA CYS A 31 -4.79 -5.96 -5.10
C CYS A 31 -3.34 -6.28 -4.70
N ILE A 32 -3.01 -7.56 -4.59
CA ILE A 32 -1.66 -7.97 -4.17
C ILE A 32 -0.70 -7.82 -5.34
N VAL A 33 0.18 -6.83 -5.29
CA VAL A 33 1.28 -6.63 -6.24
C VAL A 33 2.32 -7.73 -6.02
N THR A 34 2.66 -8.47 -7.07
CA THR A 34 3.63 -9.58 -7.03
C THR A 34 4.93 -9.25 -7.76
N ARG A 35 4.91 -8.28 -8.67
CA ARG A 35 6.10 -7.81 -9.40
C ARG A 35 5.98 -6.33 -9.72
N ILE A 36 7.10 -5.62 -9.62
CA ILE A 36 7.28 -4.23 -10.04
C ILE A 36 8.38 -4.22 -11.10
N ASP A 37 8.05 -3.81 -12.31
CA ASP A 37 8.98 -3.73 -13.44
C ASP A 37 9.18 -2.27 -13.85
N ALA A 38 10.35 -1.74 -13.53
CA ALA A 38 10.79 -0.39 -13.89
C ALA A 38 11.92 -0.40 -14.93
N SER A 39 12.18 -1.54 -15.59
CA SER A 39 13.28 -1.68 -16.56
C SER A 39 12.97 -1.09 -17.93
N SER A 40 11.74 -0.63 -18.13
CA SER A 40 11.24 -0.18 -19.43
C SER A 40 11.83 1.16 -19.86
N SER A 41 12.18 1.27 -21.15
CA SER A 41 12.74 2.49 -21.76
C SER A 41 11.70 3.60 -21.97
N ASP A 42 10.41 3.30 -21.83
CA ASP A 42 9.29 4.23 -22.04
C ASP A 42 8.92 5.05 -20.78
N SER A 43 9.72 4.98 -19.71
CA SER A 43 9.45 5.66 -18.43
C SER A 43 8.13 5.24 -17.75
N ILE A 44 7.62 4.05 -18.09
CA ILE A 44 6.43 3.45 -17.46
C ILE A 44 6.86 2.29 -16.57
N VAL A 45 6.41 2.33 -15.32
CA VAL A 45 6.50 1.22 -14.38
C VAL A 45 5.28 0.33 -14.54
N ARG A 46 5.51 -0.98 -14.67
CA ARG A 46 4.45 -1.99 -14.79
C ARG A 46 4.36 -2.81 -13.51
N LEU A 47 3.16 -2.97 -12.99
CA LEU A 47 2.87 -3.75 -11.79
C LEU A 47 2.10 -5.00 -12.19
N SER A 48 2.58 -6.18 -11.83
CA SER A 48 1.81 -7.42 -11.94
C SER A 48 1.06 -7.68 -10.65
N ILE A 49 -0.22 -8.00 -10.77
CA ILE A 49 -1.11 -8.33 -9.65
C ILE A 49 -1.29 -9.85 -9.60
N ARG A 50 -1.47 -10.42 -8.40
CA ARG A 50 -1.62 -11.87 -8.17
C ARG A 50 -2.72 -12.52 -9.02
N ASP A 51 -3.78 -11.78 -9.33
CA ASP A 51 -4.92 -12.25 -10.14
C ASP A 51 -4.68 -12.16 -11.65
N GLY A 52 -3.46 -11.83 -12.08
CA GLY A 52 -3.07 -11.75 -13.49
C GLY A 52 -3.27 -10.36 -14.12
N ARG A 53 -3.89 -9.41 -13.41
CA ARG A 53 -4.02 -8.03 -13.92
C ARG A 53 -2.66 -7.32 -13.95
N THR A 54 -2.55 -6.31 -14.82
CA THR A 54 -1.41 -5.40 -14.89
C THR A 54 -1.86 -3.97 -14.66
N LEU A 55 -1.14 -3.22 -13.82
CA LEU A 55 -1.31 -1.77 -13.67
C LEU A 55 -0.08 -1.05 -14.23
N GLN A 56 -0.27 0.19 -14.67
CA GLN A 56 0.78 1.02 -15.26
C GLN A 56 0.77 2.40 -14.62
N CYS A 57 1.96 2.92 -14.31
CA CYS A 57 2.13 4.25 -13.75
C CYS A 57 3.52 4.81 -14.08
N LYS A 58 3.72 6.11 -13.83
CA LYS A 58 5.05 6.74 -13.99
C LYS A 58 5.96 6.50 -12.80
N TYR A 59 5.39 6.43 -11.60
CA TYR A 59 6.12 6.30 -10.33
C TYR A 59 5.38 5.37 -9.37
N VAL A 60 6.13 4.73 -8.46
CA VAL A 60 5.59 3.86 -7.42
C VAL A 60 6.19 4.28 -6.08
N LEU A 61 5.32 4.51 -5.09
CA LEU A 61 5.72 4.66 -3.69
C LEU A 61 5.42 3.35 -2.96
N ILE A 62 6.44 2.75 -2.35
CA ILE A 62 6.32 1.49 -1.63
C ILE A 62 6.29 1.77 -0.14
N THR A 63 5.17 1.45 0.50
CA THR A 63 4.97 1.61 1.96
C THR A 63 4.75 0.27 2.67
N ILE A 64 4.95 -0.85 1.97
CA ILE A 64 4.82 -2.19 2.56
C ILE A 64 6.00 -2.47 3.51
N PRO A 65 5.80 -3.30 4.55
CA PRO A 65 6.90 -3.71 5.42
C PRO A 65 8.04 -4.36 4.63
N LEU A 66 9.28 -4.13 5.07
CA LEU A 66 10.48 -4.67 4.41
C LEU A 66 10.44 -6.21 4.27
N GLY A 67 9.79 -6.91 5.19
CA GLY A 67 9.60 -8.36 5.13
C GLY A 67 8.86 -8.83 3.86
N CYS A 68 7.98 -7.99 3.30
CA CYS A 68 7.27 -8.29 2.06
C CYS A 68 8.14 -8.11 0.79
N LEU A 69 9.28 -7.42 0.89
CA LEU A 69 10.20 -7.19 -0.23
C LEU A 69 11.27 -8.28 -0.36
N LYS A 70 11.45 -9.12 0.66
CA LYS A 70 12.44 -10.19 0.62
C LYS A 70 11.83 -11.43 -0.05
N ALA A 71 12.43 -11.86 -1.16
CA ALA A 71 12.07 -13.10 -1.84
C ALA A 71 12.30 -14.36 -0.97
N ARG A 72 13.13 -14.24 0.07
CA ARG A 72 13.36 -15.24 1.12
C ARG A 72 13.51 -14.49 2.45
N SER A 73 12.55 -14.66 3.34
CA SER A 73 12.66 -14.19 4.72
C SER A 73 13.71 -15.07 5.43
N ILE A 74 14.59 -14.45 6.22
CA ILE A 74 15.50 -15.17 7.13
C ILE A 74 14.67 -15.64 8.31
#